data_AF-A0A1Z9YXU4-F1
#
_entry.id   AF-A0A1Z9YXU4-F1
#
_cell.length_a   1.000
_cell.length_b   1.000
_cell.length_c   1.000
_cell.angle_alpha   90.00
_cell.angle_beta   90.00
_cell.angle_gamma   90.00
#
_symmetry.space_group_name_H-M   'P 1'
#
loop_
_entity.id
_entity.type
_entity.pdbx_description
1 polymer ?
#
loop_
_entity_poly.entity_id
_entity_poly.type
_entity_poly.pdbx_seq_one_letter_code
_entity_poly.pdbx_strand_id
1 'polypeptide(L)'
;MNAIVTPQPDPKKNGSKAELPEKLPTTRSRVAMDLCNAYALGAADLEWAHYMVGDLKDKFFELRECMQKNYHIHEIHFEKLTAFFKMYEFFLEERQRCHQEIAEKYSEESKQLPSQPLGRS
;
A
#
# COMPACT_ATOMS: atom_id res chain seq x y z
N MET A 1 37.01 11.59 -38.91
CA MET A 1 36.70 12.84 -38.19
C MET A 1 35.22 13.10 -38.37
N ASN A 2 34.39 12.73 -37.39
CA ASN A 2 32.95 12.98 -37.42
C ASN A 2 32.62 14.00 -36.34
N ALA A 3 32.05 15.14 -36.75
CA ALA A 3 31.62 16.20 -35.86
C ALA A 3 30.44 15.71 -35.02
N ILE A 4 30.56 15.84 -33.70
CA ILE A 4 29.48 15.64 -32.75
C ILE A 4 28.53 16.83 -32.89
N VAL A 5 27.36 16.61 -33.49
CA VAL A 5 26.26 17.58 -33.45
C VAL A 5 25.53 17.37 -32.13
N THR A 6 25.74 18.29 -31.19
CA THR A 6 24.90 18.41 -29.99
C THR A 6 23.54 19.00 -30.39
N PRO A 7 22.40 18.41 -29.97
CA PRO A 7 21.11 19.05 -30.18
C PRO A 7 21.00 20.26 -29.23
N GLN A 8 20.83 21.45 -29.81
CA GLN A 8 20.36 22.63 -29.10
C GLN A 8 18.94 22.39 -28.56
N PRO A 9 18.60 22.81 -27.34
CA PRO A 9 17.24 22.70 -26.83
C PRO A 9 16.33 23.70 -27.55
N ASP A 10 15.30 23.20 -28.22
CA ASP A 10 14.23 24.02 -28.79
C ASP A 10 13.53 24.83 -27.69
N PRO A 11 13.45 26.17 -27.78
CA PRO A 11 12.84 27.01 -26.74
C PRO A 11 11.31 27.00 -26.78
N LYS A 12 10.70 25.94 -27.34
CA LYS A 12 9.24 25.81 -27.49
C LYS A 12 8.75 24.40 -27.15
N LYS A 13 9.10 23.89 -25.98
CA LYS A 13 8.26 22.86 -25.33
C LYS A 13 7.38 23.57 -24.31
N ASN A 14 6.23 24.00 -24.81
CA ASN A 14 5.12 24.56 -24.05
C ASN A 14 4.98 23.82 -22.72
N GLY A 15 5.10 24.55 -21.61
CA GLY A 15 4.67 24.07 -20.32
C GLY A 15 3.27 23.50 -20.45
N SER A 16 3.10 22.24 -20.04
CA SER A 16 1.79 21.73 -19.68
C SER A 16 1.24 22.68 -18.62
N LYS A 17 0.40 23.62 -19.04
CA LYS A 17 -0.55 24.26 -18.15
C LYS A 17 -1.34 23.09 -17.58
N ALA A 18 -1.12 22.76 -16.32
CA ALA A 18 -2.07 21.95 -15.58
C ALA A 18 -3.39 22.72 -15.67
N GLU A 19 -4.33 22.22 -16.48
CA GLU A 19 -5.68 22.76 -16.51
C GLU A 19 -6.24 22.62 -15.10
N LEU A 20 -6.45 23.76 -14.44
CA LEU A 20 -7.03 23.80 -13.11
C LEU A 20 -8.43 23.19 -13.23
N PRO A 21 -8.79 22.18 -12.42
CA PRO A 21 -10.09 21.52 -12.53
C PRO A 21 -11.21 22.56 -12.43
N GLU A 22 -12.16 22.52 -13.36
CA GLU A 22 -13.26 23.51 -13.47
C GLU A 22 -14.20 23.52 -12.24
N LYS A 23 -14.09 22.49 -11.40
CA LYS A 23 -14.87 22.30 -10.16
C LYS A 23 -13.95 21.83 -9.04
N LEU A 24 -14.10 22.42 -7.86
CA LEU A 24 -13.44 21.95 -6.64
C LEU A 24 -14.32 20.88 -5.98
N PRO A 25 -13.74 19.79 -5.45
CA PRO A 25 -14.48 18.83 -4.65
C PRO A 25 -15.06 19.54 -3.43
N THR A 26 -16.29 19.19 -3.06
CA THR A 26 -16.88 19.66 -1.79
C THR A 26 -16.01 19.19 -0.62
N THR A 27 -16.06 19.90 0.51
CA THR A 27 -15.35 19.48 1.73
C THR A 27 -15.64 18.03 2.09
N ARG A 28 -16.87 17.55 1.89
CA ARG A 28 -17.25 16.15 2.11
C ARG A 28 -16.57 15.21 1.12
N SER A 29 -16.56 15.55 -0.18
CA SER A 29 -15.89 14.73 -1.22
C SER A 29 -14.39 14.62 -0.94
N ARG A 30 -13.76 15.72 -0.50
CA ARG A 30 -12.36 15.72 -0.09
C ARG A 30 -12.11 14.83 1.13
N VAL A 31 -12.92 14.96 2.19
CA VAL A 31 -12.78 14.11 3.38
C VAL A 31 -12.96 12.62 3.05
N ALA A 32 -13.92 12.27 2.20
CA ALA A 32 -14.10 10.90 1.73
C ALA A 32 -12.87 10.41 0.96
N MET A 33 -12.30 11.23 0.08
CA MET A 33 -11.07 10.89 -0.65
C MET A 33 -9.86 10.73 0.30
N ASP A 34 -9.71 11.61 1.30
CA ASP A 34 -8.63 11.52 2.29
C ASP A 34 -8.72 10.22 3.09
N LEU A 35 -9.94 9.83 3.50
CA LEU A 35 -10.18 8.56 4.19
C LEU A 35 -9.91 7.36 3.28
N CYS A 36 -10.38 7.40 2.02
CA CYS A 36 -10.08 6.38 1.02
C CYS A 36 -8.57 6.16 0.90
N ASN A 37 -7.80 7.24 0.74
CA ASN A 37 -6.35 7.18 0.61
C ASN A 37 -5.68 6.64 1.88
N ALA A 38 -6.12 7.07 3.06
CA ALA A 38 -5.56 6.59 4.33
C ALA A 38 -5.77 5.09 4.52
N TYR A 39 -6.98 4.58 4.24
CA TYR A 39 -7.27 3.15 4.36
C TYR A 39 -6.59 2.33 3.26
N ALA A 40 -6.49 2.84 2.03
CA ALA A 40 -5.74 2.18 0.96
C ALA A 40 -4.25 2.07 1.29
N LEU A 41 -3.65 3.12 1.86
CA LEU A 41 -2.27 3.08 2.34
C LEU A 41 -2.12 2.06 3.47
N GLY A 42 -3.03 2.06 4.46
CA GLY A 42 -3.01 1.09 5.55
C GLY A 42 -3.15 -0.36 5.07
N ALA A 43 -3.95 -0.61 4.03
CA ALA A 43 -4.06 -1.94 3.41
C ALA A 43 -2.72 -2.37 2.77
N ALA A 44 -2.06 -1.47 2.04
CA ALA A 44 -0.75 -1.75 1.45
C ALA A 44 0.30 -2.02 2.53
N ASP A 45 0.34 -1.23 3.61
CA ASP A 45 1.26 -1.46 4.72
C ASP A 45 1.04 -2.82 5.39
N LEU A 46 -0.22 -3.26 5.52
CA LEU A 46 -0.57 -4.57 6.06
C LEU A 46 -0.18 -5.72 5.12
N GLU A 47 -0.27 -5.52 3.81
CA GLU A 47 0.24 -6.47 2.80
C GLU A 47 1.75 -6.66 2.95
N TRP A 48 2.50 -5.57 3.08
CA TRP A 48 3.94 -5.62 3.33
C TRP A 48 4.26 -6.30 4.67
N ALA A 49 3.51 -5.99 5.73
CA ALA A 49 3.69 -6.65 7.02
C ALA A 49 3.41 -8.16 6.93
N HIS A 50 2.38 -8.56 6.18
CA HIS A 50 2.06 -9.96 5.94
C HIS A 50 3.20 -10.68 5.22
N TYR A 51 3.75 -10.07 4.16
CA TYR A 51 4.93 -10.59 3.46
C TYR A 51 6.14 -10.76 4.40
N MET A 52 6.43 -9.75 5.22
CA MET A 52 7.56 -9.80 6.16
C MET A 52 7.39 -10.88 7.24
N VAL A 53 6.17 -11.07 7.76
CA VAL A 53 5.87 -12.15 8.70
C VAL A 53 6.02 -13.51 8.03
N GLY A 54 5.59 -13.65 6.77
CA GLY A 54 5.78 -14.84 5.96
C GLY A 54 7.27 -15.19 5.76
N ASP A 55 8.10 -14.24 5.34
CA ASP A 55 9.55 -14.45 5.18
C ASP A 55 10.23 -14.86 6.50
N LEU A 56 9.87 -14.20 7.62
CA LEU A 56 10.40 -14.55 8.93
C LEU A 56 9.96 -15.95 9.38
N LYS A 57 8.71 -16.33 9.08
CA LYS A 57 8.17 -17.66 9.35
C LYS A 57 8.96 -18.71 8.57
N ASP A 58 9.20 -18.51 7.28
CA ASP A 58 9.93 -19.46 6.45
C ASP A 58 11.36 -19.67 6.96
N LYS A 59 12.08 -18.58 7.25
CA LYS A 59 13.43 -18.63 7.85
C LYS A 59 13.43 -19.33 9.22
N PHE A 60 12.39 -19.12 10.01
CA PHE A 60 12.24 -19.84 11.27
C PHE A 60 12.06 -21.34 11.07
N PHE A 61 11.25 -21.76 10.09
CA PHE A 61 11.05 -23.18 9.80
C PHE A 61 12.33 -23.83 9.25
N GLU A 62 13.10 -23.15 8.40
CA GLU A 62 14.42 -23.62 7.97
C GLU A 62 15.38 -23.82 9.16
N LEU A 63 15.43 -22.83 10.07
CA LEU A 63 16.25 -22.93 11.28
C LEU A 63 15.80 -24.08 12.17
N ARG A 64 14.49 -24.24 12.36
CA ARG A 64 13.90 -25.33 13.13
C ARG A 64 14.33 -26.68 12.54
N GLU A 65 14.17 -26.89 11.24
CA GLU A 65 14.56 -28.13 10.58
C GLU A 65 16.06 -28.44 10.77
N CYS A 66 16.91 -27.43 10.60
CA CYS A 66 18.34 -27.53 10.87
C CYS A 66 18.63 -27.96 12.32
N MET A 67 17.94 -27.35 13.28
CA MET A 67 18.10 -27.65 14.71
C MET A 67 17.63 -29.07 15.07
N GLN A 68 16.49 -29.50 14.53
CA GLN A 68 15.96 -30.85 14.76
C GLN A 68 16.88 -31.91 14.16
N LYS A 69 17.41 -31.66 12.96
CA LYS A 69 18.31 -32.58 12.26
C LYS A 69 19.68 -32.70 12.92
N ASN A 70 20.30 -31.58 13.29
CA ASN A 70 21.69 -31.54 13.74
C ASN A 70 21.87 -31.68 15.26
N TYR A 71 20.86 -31.29 16.03
CA TYR A 71 20.95 -31.26 17.50
C TYR A 71 19.82 -32.02 18.20
N HIS A 72 18.93 -32.68 17.45
CA HIS A 72 17.81 -33.47 17.97
C HIS A 72 16.90 -32.71 18.95
N ILE A 73 16.76 -31.39 18.75
CA ILE A 73 15.88 -30.55 19.56
C ILE A 73 14.43 -30.97 19.33
N HIS A 74 13.65 -31.14 20.41
CA HIS A 74 12.26 -31.56 20.32
C HIS A 74 11.33 -30.45 19.79
N GLU A 75 10.27 -30.83 19.07
CA GLU A 75 9.33 -29.89 18.45
C GLU A 75 8.64 -28.92 19.44
N ILE A 76 8.40 -29.37 20.66
CA ILE A 76 7.74 -28.59 21.73
C ILE A 76 8.41 -27.23 21.99
N HIS A 77 9.71 -27.11 21.73
CA HIS A 77 10.44 -25.85 21.89
C HIS A 77 10.08 -24.79 20.83
N PHE A 78 9.44 -25.20 19.73
CA PHE A 78 9.08 -24.36 18.59
C PHE A 78 7.57 -24.04 18.52
N GLU A 79 6.74 -24.73 19.31
CA GLU A 79 5.27 -24.62 19.24
C GLU A 79 4.76 -23.20 19.47
N LYS A 80 5.31 -22.50 20.47
CA LYS A 80 4.89 -21.12 20.78
C LYS A 80 5.11 -20.17 19.61
N LEU A 81 6.27 -20.28 18.95
CA LEU A 81 6.60 -19.41 17.83
C LEU A 81 5.84 -19.82 16.56
N THR A 82 5.60 -21.13 16.37
CA THR A 82 4.68 -21.63 15.33
C THR A 82 3.28 -21.06 15.49
N ALA A 83 2.74 -21.06 16.70
CA ALA A 83 1.42 -20.49 17.00
C ALA A 83 1.39 -18.98 16.81
N PHE A 84 2.46 -18.28 17.19
CA PHE A 84 2.61 -16.85 16.96
C PHE A 84 2.48 -16.48 15.48
N PHE A 85 3.20 -17.17 14.58
CA PHE A 85 3.11 -16.88 13.15
C PHE A 85 1.69 -17.09 12.61
N LYS A 86 1.06 -18.23 12.92
CA LYS A 86 -0.32 -18.52 12.48
C LYS A 86 -1.31 -17.44 12.91
N MET A 87 -1.18 -16.96 14.15
CA MET A 87 -2.06 -15.93 14.69
C MET A 87 -1.83 -14.58 13.99
N TYR A 88 -0.58 -14.18 13.76
CA TYR A 88 -0.27 -12.90 13.12
C TYR A 88 -0.59 -12.88 11.63
N GLU A 89 -0.36 -13.98 10.90
CA GLU A 89 -0.79 -14.13 9.51
C GLU A 89 -2.31 -13.87 9.41
N PHE A 90 -3.11 -14.58 10.23
CA PHE A 90 -4.55 -14.38 10.30
C PHE A 90 -4.94 -12.92 10.61
N PHE A 91 -4.33 -12.29 11.61
CA PHE A 91 -4.68 -10.91 11.96
C PHE A 91 -4.31 -9.89 10.88
N LEU A 92 -3.20 -10.09 10.19
CA LEU A 92 -2.76 -9.18 9.13
C LEU A 92 -3.68 -9.31 7.91
N GLU A 93 -4.02 -10.53 7.49
CA GLU A 93 -4.97 -10.76 6.40
C GLU A 93 -6.36 -10.16 6.71
N GLU A 94 -6.90 -10.42 7.90
CA GLU A 94 -8.20 -9.88 8.33
C GLU A 94 -8.20 -8.34 8.34
N ARG A 95 -7.14 -7.73 8.89
CA ARG A 95 -7.03 -6.27 8.94
C ARG A 95 -6.83 -5.66 7.57
N GLN A 96 -6.05 -6.31 6.70
CA GLN A 96 -5.82 -5.86 5.33
C GLN A 96 -7.16 -5.82 4.58
N ARG A 97 -7.92 -6.91 4.64
CA ARG A 97 -9.24 -7.00 4.02
C ARG A 97 -10.18 -5.90 4.51
N CYS A 98 -10.24 -5.68 5.83
CA CYS A 98 -11.05 -4.60 6.41
C CYS A 98 -10.62 -3.22 5.90
N HIS A 99 -9.32 -2.94 5.77
CA HIS A 99 -8.85 -1.67 5.22
C HIS A 99 -9.22 -1.51 3.74
N GLN A 100 -9.15 -2.58 2.95
CA GLN A 100 -9.59 -2.57 1.55
C GLN A 100 -11.09 -2.27 1.44
N GLU A 101 -11.93 -2.96 2.21
CA GLU A 101 -13.39 -2.73 2.23
C GLU A 101 -13.75 -1.28 2.61
N ILE A 102 -13.05 -0.71 3.60
CA ILE A 102 -13.27 0.68 4.03
C ILE A 102 -12.78 1.67 2.95
N ALA A 103 -11.64 1.40 2.31
CA ALA A 103 -11.14 2.24 1.22
C ALA A 103 -12.12 2.25 0.04
N GLU A 104 -12.64 1.08 -0.36
CA GLU A 104 -13.66 0.97 -1.41
C GLU A 104 -14.91 1.75 -1.06
N LYS A 105 -15.41 1.63 0.18
CA LYS A 105 -16.57 2.38 0.66
C LYS A 105 -16.38 3.89 0.48
N TYR A 106 -15.24 4.43 0.90
CA TYR A 106 -14.99 5.88 0.80
C TYR A 106 -14.67 6.33 -0.63
N SER A 107 -14.10 5.46 -1.46
CA SER A 107 -13.97 5.69 -2.90
C SER A 107 -15.34 5.92 -3.54
N GLU A 108 -16.31 5.05 -3.27
CA GLU A 108 -17.68 5.19 -3.77
C GLU A 108 -18.39 6.43 -3.19
N GLU A 109 -18.23 6.72 -1.90
CA GLU A 109 -18.78 7.93 -1.28
C GLU A 109 -18.24 9.21 -1.96
N SER A 110 -16.93 9.25 -2.25
CA SER A 110 -16.30 10.41 -2.88
C SER A 110 -16.85 10.70 -4.29
N LYS A 111 -17.23 9.65 -5.04
CA LYS A 111 -17.80 9.72 -6.40
C LYS A 111 -19.26 10.20 -6.41
N GLN A 112 -20.02 9.86 -5.36
CA GLN A 112 -21.42 10.26 -5.23
C GLN A 112 -21.59 11.70 -4.76
N LEU A 113 -20.55 12.30 -4.18
CA LEU A 113 -20.61 13.65 -3.63
C LEU A 113 -20.43 14.72 -4.72
N PRO A 114 -21.27 15.77 -4.72
CA PRO A 114 -21.22 16.80 -5.74
C PRO A 114 -19.92 17.61 -5.68
N SER A 115 -19.49 18.10 -6.84
CA SER A 115 -18.40 19.07 -7.00
C SER A 115 -18.97 20.47 -7.18
N GLN A 116 -18.35 21.47 -6.55
CA GLN A 116 -18.79 22.87 -6.66
C GLN A 116 -18.06 23.55 -7.83
N PRO A 117 -18.77 24.32 -8.70
CA PRO A 117 -18.12 25.11 -9.73
C PRO A 117 -17.22 26.17 -9.09
N LEU A 118 -16.03 26.39 -9.68
CA LEU A 118 -15.18 27.52 -9.29
C LEU A 118 -15.92 28.82 -9.58
N GLY A 119 -16.44 29.46 -8.53
CA GLY A 119 -17.06 30.78 -8.64
C GLY A 119 -16.05 31.78 -9.21
N ARG A 120 -16.43 32.47 -10.29
CA ARG A 120 -15.70 33.64 -10.79
C ARG A 120 -15.87 34.75 -9.75
N SER A 121 -14.76 35.18 -9.13
CA SER A 121 -14.69 36.40 -8.32
C SER A 121 -14.85 37.64 -9.21
#